data_AF-A0A1V4RZX4-F1
#
_entry.id   AF-A0A1V4RZX4-F1
#
_cell.length_a   1.000
_cell.length_b   1.000
_cell.length_c   1.000
_cell.angle_alpha   90.00
_cell.angle_beta   90.00
_cell.angle_gamma   90.00
#
_symmetry.space_group_name_H-M   'P 1'
#
loop_
_entity.id
_entity.type
_entity.pdbx_description
1 polymer ?
#
loop_
_entity_poly.entity_id
_entity_poly.type
_entity_poly.pdbx_seq_one_letter_code
_entity_poly.pdbx_strand_id
1 'polypeptide(L)'
;MRAEEGRVFFLDHHLERISESCRFFRIRFPEVLKNHDIYKTLLVKNDLEDCVSIVKIIVTRGNDRTIGLPECDDPTCIIMARQYHPPDQDVYDRGWSLVSFSYPRASPLSEY
;
A
#
# COMPACT_ATOMS: atom_id res chain seq x y z
N MET A 1 3.52 -2.27 3.16
CA MET A 1 3.49 -3.71 3.47
C MET A 1 4.90 -4.09 3.88
N ARG A 2 5.07 -4.84 4.97
CA ARG A 2 6.41 -5.24 5.45
C ARG A 2 6.87 -6.46 4.67
N ALA A 3 8.16 -6.50 4.37
CA ALA A 3 8.80 -7.65 3.75
C ALA A 3 10.12 -7.97 4.46
N GLU A 4 10.40 -9.26 4.59
CA GLU A 4 11.60 -9.83 5.21
C GLU A 4 11.91 -11.15 4.51
N GLU A 5 13.19 -11.51 4.44
CA GLU A 5 13.66 -12.76 3.81
C GLU A 5 13.08 -12.95 2.39
N GLY A 6 13.05 -11.85 1.61
CA GLY A 6 12.50 -11.84 0.26
C GLY A 6 10.99 -12.07 0.14
N ARG A 7 10.22 -11.97 1.22
CA ARG A 7 8.77 -12.25 1.25
C ARG A 7 7.97 -11.09 1.84
N VAL A 8 6.82 -10.79 1.25
CA VAL A 8 5.87 -9.80 1.77
C VAL A 8 4.91 -10.46 2.77
N PHE A 9 4.85 -9.95 4.00
CA PHE A 9 3.92 -10.47 5.00
C PHE A 9 2.47 -10.13 4.64
N PHE A 10 1.58 -11.10 4.83
CA PHE A 10 0.13 -10.97 4.61
C PHE A 10 -0.23 -10.38 3.24
N LEU A 11 0.51 -10.78 2.19
CA LEU A 11 0.33 -10.25 0.84
C LEU A 11 -1.13 -10.34 0.38
N ASP A 12 -1.76 -11.50 0.51
CA ASP A 12 -3.14 -11.73 0.07
C ASP A 12 -4.12 -10.78 0.74
N HIS A 13 -4.03 -10.60 2.06
CA HIS A 13 -4.87 -9.64 2.79
C HIS A 13 -4.63 -8.19 2.35
N HIS A 14 -3.39 -7.84 2.02
CA HIS A 14 -3.11 -6.51 1.48
C HIS A 14 -3.71 -6.32 0.07
N LEU A 15 -3.64 -7.33 -0.79
CA LEU A 15 -4.20 -7.28 -2.14
C LEU A 15 -5.73 -7.27 -2.12
N GLU A 16 -6.35 -8.03 -1.23
CA GLU A 16 -7.80 -8.00 -0.99
C GLU A 16 -8.26 -6.60 -0.57
N ARG A 17 -7.60 -5.99 0.41
CA ARG A 17 -7.91 -4.61 0.84
C ARG A 17 -7.73 -3.58 -0.28
N ILE A 18 -6.72 -3.76 -1.15
CA ILE A 18 -6.53 -2.90 -2.32
C ILE A 18 -7.67 -3.12 -3.33
N SER A 19 -8.08 -4.36 -3.57
CA SER A 19 -9.21 -4.71 -4.44
C SER A 19 -10.52 -4.08 -3.97
N GLU A 20 -10.80 -4.12 -2.67
CA GLU A 20 -11.95 -3.44 -2.05
C GLU A 20 -11.89 -1.93 -2.25
N SER A 21 -10.71 -1.33 -2.03
CA SER A 21 -10.51 0.11 -2.26
C SER A 21 -10.71 0.49 -3.73
N CYS A 22 -10.19 -0.32 -4.66
CA CYS A 22 -10.37 -0.11 -6.10
C CYS A 22 -11.86 -0.16 -6.47
N ARG A 23 -12.59 -1.16 -5.95
CA ARG A 23 -14.05 -1.29 -6.15
C ARG A 23 -14.81 -0.08 -5.63
N PHE A 24 -14.49 0.40 -4.43
CA PHE A 24 -15.11 1.59 -3.85
C PHE A 24 -14.92 2.83 -4.73
N PHE A 25 -13.73 3.00 -5.30
CA PHE A 25 -13.40 4.14 -6.16
C PHE A 25 -13.68 3.95 -7.66
N ARG A 26 -14.35 2.86 -8.05
CA ARG A 26 -14.66 2.51 -9.45
C ARG A 26 -13.41 2.45 -10.33
N ILE A 27 -12.35 1.87 -9.77
CA ILE A 27 -11.08 1.62 -10.46
C ILE A 27 -10.98 0.12 -10.72
N ARG A 28 -10.72 -0.27 -11.97
CA ARG A 28 -10.42 -1.66 -12.30
C ARG A 28 -9.18 -2.12 -11.53
N PHE A 29 -9.25 -3.28 -10.88
CA PHE A 29 -8.08 -3.80 -10.16
C PHE A 29 -6.95 -4.15 -11.17
N PRO A 30 -5.72 -3.64 -11.01
CA PRO A 30 -4.65 -3.89 -11.96
C PRO A 30 -4.25 -5.38 -11.98
N GLU A 31 -4.35 -6.02 -13.15
CA GLU A 31 -4.06 -7.47 -13.31
C GLU A 31 -2.64 -7.84 -12.89
N VAL A 32 -1.68 -6.93 -13.07
CA VAL A 32 -0.29 -7.11 -12.65
C VAL A 32 -0.13 -7.45 -11.17
N LEU A 33 -1.04 -6.95 -10.32
CA LEU A 33 -1.00 -7.19 -8.87
C LEU A 33 -1.37 -8.62 -8.48
N LYS A 34 -2.04 -9.37 -9.37
CA LYS A 34 -2.38 -10.79 -9.14
C LYS A 34 -1.17 -11.71 -9.27
N ASN A 35 -0.11 -11.26 -9.94
CA ASN A 35 1.10 -12.06 -10.10
C ASN A 35 1.99 -11.92 -8.85
N HIS A 36 2.00 -12.93 -7.98
CA HIS A 36 2.80 -12.88 -6.75
C HIS A 36 4.32 -12.82 -7.00
N ASP A 37 4.78 -13.33 -8.14
CA ASP A 37 6.21 -13.34 -8.46
C ASP A 37 6.76 -11.92 -8.68
N ILE A 38 5.91 -10.94 -8.99
CA ILE A 38 6.35 -9.55 -9.16
C ILE A 38 6.93 -8.97 -7.87
N TYR A 39 6.41 -9.36 -6.71
CA TYR A 39 6.87 -8.83 -5.42
C TYR A 39 8.24 -9.39 -5.06
N LYS A 40 8.44 -10.70 -5.26
CA LYS A 40 9.76 -11.32 -5.10
C LYS A 40 10.77 -10.72 -6.07
N THR A 41 10.39 -10.61 -7.35
CA THR A 41 11.24 -10.00 -8.40
C THR A 41 11.60 -8.56 -8.06
N LEU A 42 10.66 -7.78 -7.52
CA LEU A 42 10.91 -6.41 -7.08
C LEU A 42 11.95 -6.36 -5.96
N LEU A 43 11.84 -7.22 -4.95
CA LEU A 43 12.79 -7.27 -3.84
C LEU A 43 14.20 -7.67 -4.31
N VAL A 44 14.30 -8.71 -5.14
CA VAL A 44 15.56 -9.16 -5.75
C VAL A 44 16.22 -8.03 -6.54
N LYS A 45 15.47 -7.37 -7.44
CA LYS A 45 16.00 -6.31 -8.30
C LYS A 45 16.46 -5.05 -7.55
N ASN A 46 16.10 -4.92 -6.27
CA ASN A 46 16.51 -3.79 -5.43
C ASN A 46 17.48 -4.22 -4.32
N ASP A 47 18.01 -5.45 -4.35
CA ASP A 47 18.91 -6.01 -3.34
C ASP A 47 18.31 -5.99 -1.91
N LEU A 48 17.01 -6.28 -1.80
CA LEU A 48 16.24 -6.20 -0.54
C LEU A 48 15.90 -7.57 0.07
N GLU A 49 16.46 -8.68 -0.44
CA GLU A 49 16.10 -10.03 0.00
C GLU A 49 16.55 -10.32 1.44
N ASP A 50 17.72 -9.80 1.85
CA ASP A 50 18.36 -10.08 3.13
C ASP A 50 18.13 -8.97 4.18
N CYS A 51 17.17 -8.07 3.96
CA CYS A 51 16.89 -6.98 4.88
C CYS A 51 15.39 -6.77 5.12
N VAL A 52 15.07 -6.10 6.23
CA VAL A 52 13.71 -5.62 6.47
C VAL A 52 13.41 -4.50 5.48
N SER A 53 12.30 -4.62 4.76
CA SER A 53 11.90 -3.67 3.73
C SER A 53 10.40 -3.36 3.78
N ILE A 54 10.02 -2.27 3.11
CA ILE A 54 8.62 -1.89 2.90
C ILE A 54 8.34 -1.86 1.41
N VAL A 55 7.31 -2.61 1.02
CA VAL A 55 6.68 -2.53 -0.30
C VAL A 55 5.47 -1.61 -0.23
N LYS A 56 5.38 -0.66 -1.16
CA LYS A 56 4.25 0.26 -1.33
C LYS A 56 3.66 0.07 -2.73
N ILE A 57 2.35 -0.18 -2.76
CA ILE A 57 1.54 -0.17 -3.98
C ILE A 57 0.73 1.13 -3.98
N ILE A 58 0.72 1.81 -5.12
CA ILE A 58 -0.16 2.95 -5.38
C ILE A 58 -0.94 2.63 -6.65
N VAL A 59 -2.26 2.66 -6.56
CA VAL A 59 -3.15 2.57 -7.73
C VAL A 59 -3.85 3.91 -7.86
N THR A 60 -3.83 4.46 -9.07
CA THR A 60 -4.52 5.72 -9.41
C THR A 60 -5.39 5.50 -10.63
N ARG A 61 -6.32 6.44 -10.87
CA ARG A 61 -7.21 6.43 -12.04
C ARG A 61 -6.49 6.61 -13.38
N GLY A 62 -5.17 6.83 -13.36
CA GLY A 62 -4.43 7.17 -14.56
C GLY A 62 -4.75 8.58 -15.04
N ASN A 63 -4.63 8.79 -16.35
CA ASN A 63 -4.79 10.10 -16.97
C ASN A 63 -6.25 10.39 -17.33
N ASP A 64 -7.11 10.55 -16.32
CA ASP A 64 -8.51 10.97 -16.48
C ASP A 64 -8.71 12.38 -15.89
N ARG A 65 -9.26 13.29 -16.71
CA ARG A 65 -9.50 14.69 -16.34
C ARG A 65 -10.97 14.96 -15.99
N THR A 66 -11.81 13.94 -16.04
CA THR A 66 -13.24 14.03 -15.74
C THR A 66 -13.44 14.31 -14.25
N ILE A 67 -14.36 15.22 -13.94
CA ILE A 67 -14.73 15.54 -12.56
C ILE A 67 -15.68 14.46 -12.04
N GLY A 68 -15.46 14.01 -10.80
CA GLY A 68 -16.30 13.01 -10.13
C GLY A 68 -15.59 11.67 -9.96
N LEU A 69 -16.37 10.59 -9.92
CA LEU A 69 -15.91 9.21 -9.79
C LEU A 69 -16.39 8.36 -11.00
N PRO A 70 -15.85 8.62 -12.20
CA PRO A 70 -16.12 7.79 -13.36
C PRO A 70 -15.49 6.39 -13.20
N GLU A 71 -16.00 5.44 -13.98
CA GLU A 71 -15.35 4.15 -14.16
C GLU A 71 -13.97 4.35 -14.81
N CYS A 72 -13.00 3.54 -14.39
CA CYS A 72 -11.63 3.60 -14.88
C CYS A 72 -11.11 2.22 -15.26
N ASP A 73 -10.90 2.05 -16.57
CA ASP A 73 -10.42 0.81 -17.17
C ASP A 73 -8.90 0.75 -17.33
N ASP A 74 -8.21 1.90 -17.31
CA ASP A 74 -6.75 2.02 -17.49
C ASP A 74 -6.05 2.74 -16.31
N PRO A 75 -6.01 2.09 -15.13
CA PRO A 75 -5.36 2.68 -13.96
C PRO A 75 -3.85 2.66 -14.06
N THR A 76 -3.20 3.70 -13.51
CA THR A 76 -1.75 3.65 -13.28
C THR A 76 -1.45 2.96 -11.96
N CYS A 77 -0.69 1.86 -12.03
CA CYS A 77 -0.21 1.10 -10.89
C CYS A 77 1.30 1.28 -10.71
N ILE A 78 1.72 1.67 -9.50
CA ILE A 78 3.12 1.83 -9.12
C ILE A 78 3.40 0.89 -7.97
N ILE A 79 4.43 0.05 -8.11
CA ILE A 79 4.94 -0.82 -7.06
C ILE A 79 6.38 -0.43 -6.79
N MET A 80 6.69 -0.11 -5.54
CA MET A 80 8.02 0.32 -5.12
C MET A 80 8.39 -0.33 -3.79
N ALA A 81 9.68 -0.61 -3.63
CA ALA A 81 10.25 -1.18 -2.42
C ALA A 81 11.43 -0.34 -1.94
N ARG A 82 11.63 -0.30 -0.62
CA ARG A 82 12.81 0.31 0.00
C ARG A 82 13.17 -0.42 1.28
N GLN A 83 14.44 -0.38 1.67
CA GLN A 83 14.86 -0.82 3.00
C GLN A 83 14.14 -0.04 4.09
N TYR A 84 13.83 -0.72 5.19
CA TYR A 84 13.17 -0.16 6.36
C TYR A 84 13.94 -0.48 7.62
N HIS A 85 14.25 0.57 8.37
CA HIS A 85 14.89 0.47 9.67
C HIS A 85 13.80 0.61 10.73
N PRO A 86 13.40 -0.48 11.41
CA PRO A 86 12.46 -0.39 12.52
C PRO A 86 13.09 0.44 13.66
N PRO A 87 12.28 1.09 14.51
CA PRO A 87 12.78 1.69 15.74
C PRO A 87 13.53 0.66 16.60
N ASP A 88 14.57 1.11 17.32
CA ASP A 88 15.31 0.25 18.24
C ASP A 88 14.42 -0.27 19.38
N GLN A 89 14.79 -1.42 19.96
CA GLN A 89 14.05 -2.06 21.04
C GLN A 89 13.82 -1.13 22.24
N ASP A 90 14.83 -0.34 22.62
CA ASP A 90 14.73 0.67 23.69
C ASP A 90 13.60 1.68 23.47
N VAL A 91 13.25 1.98 22.22
CA VAL A 91 12.12 2.88 21.91
C VAL A 91 10.80 2.19 22.21
N TYR A 92 10.67 0.90 21.86
CA TYR A 92 9.49 0.11 22.21
C TYR A 92 9.33 -0.05 23.73
N ASP A 93 10.43 -0.30 24.44
CA ASP A 93 10.41 -0.53 25.89
C ASP A 93 10.01 0.74 26.67
N ARG A 94 10.46 1.91 26.20
CA ARG A 94 10.07 3.21 26.78
C ARG A 94 8.66 3.65 26.38
N GLY A 95 8.17 3.17 25.25
CA GLY A 95 6.89 3.59 24.65
C GLY A 95 6.92 5.01 24.06
N TRP A 96 5.78 5.44 23.52
CA TRP A 96 5.59 6.77 22.92
C TRP A 96 4.61 7.61 23.73
N SER A 97 4.96 8.89 23.92
CA SER A 97 3.99 9.91 24.32
C SER A 97 3.18 10.33 23.09
N LEU A 98 1.86 10.27 23.19
CA LEU A 98 0.95 10.61 22.11
C LEU A 98 0.14 11.85 22.49
N VAL A 99 -0.19 12.67 21.49
CA VAL A 99 -1.12 13.80 21.63
C VAL A 99 -2.34 13.54 20.76
N SER A 100 -3.50 14.01 21.22
CA SER A 100 -4.70 14.02 20.39
C SER A 100 -4.73 15.26 19.49
N PHE A 101 -5.25 15.09 18.28
CA PHE A 101 -5.56 16.21 17.39
C PHE A 101 -7.02 16.59 17.55
N SER A 102 -7.31 17.89 17.66
CA SER A 102 -8.66 18.39 17.97
C SER A 102 -9.63 18.32 16.79
N TYR A 103 -9.15 18.13 15.57
CA TYR A 103 -10.00 18.04 14.39
C TYR A 103 -10.42 16.59 14.11
N PRO A 104 -11.69 16.37 13.72
CA PRO A 104 -12.17 15.05 13.39
C PRO A 104 -11.52 14.52 12.10
N ARG A 105 -11.50 13.19 11.97
CA ARG A 105 -11.26 12.52 10.68
C ARG A 105 -12.49 12.68 9.79
N ALA A 106 -12.37 12.30 8.51
CA ALA A 106 -13.51 12.29 7.59
C ALA A 106 -14.72 11.57 8.22
N SER A 107 -15.88 12.24 8.18
CA SER A 107 -17.13 11.71 8.74
C SER A 107 -17.72 10.65 7.80
N PRO A 108 -18.37 9.60 8.30
CA PRO A 108 -19.17 8.70 7.46
C PRO A 108 -20.23 9.44 6.61
N LEU A 109 -20.69 10.61 7.07
CA LEU A 109 -21.64 11.46 6.33
C LEU A 109 -21.01 12.18 5.12
N SER A 110 -19.69 12.11 4.93
CA SER A 110 -19.01 12.64 3.73
C SER A 110 -19.08 11.71 2.52
N GLU A 111 -19.75 10.56 2.65
CA GLU A 111 -19.97 9.60 1.56
C GLU A 111 -21.17 9.93 0.66
N TYR A 112 -21.85 11.07 0.89
CA TYR A 112 -23.03 11.53 0.14
C TYR A 112 -22.80 12.85 -0.61
#